data_AF-A0A0C9X102-F1
#
_entry.id   AF-A0A0C9X102-F1
#
_cell.length_a   1.000
_cell.length_b   1.000
_cell.length_c   1.000
_cell.angle_alpha   90.00
_cell.angle_beta   90.00
_cell.angle_gamma   90.00
#
_symmetry.space_group_name_H-M   'P 1'
#
loop_
_entity.id
_entity.type
_entity.pdbx_description
1 polymer ?
#
loop_
_entity_poly.entity_id
_entity_poly.type
_entity_poly.pdbx_seq_one_letter_code
_entity_poly.pdbx_strand_id
1 'polypeptide(L)'
;MACIEDYAPLCENPPTSAQPQNLFSIWNQMLSKCLPAGNVETSPHPTIISPSKPDGLQGRSAFDYMKGLENHWITPSPSTHLWILGNVLVGRDHDCHISPSELSTHLSRYIAAMSFKMIARRFNNADLSRRYIECLKQVKEIPIMSQPGKDRSVHYHRSQIETNSDRLFLEDFVTLSNIDHDLIRTHIPNILQLANNLPSNDKDFELYTDETSTEFHNLLLEILDRFKSTLDTLMAFDRDKAARESDCHHVFSKNVHNIHVYGYALLRLCRGRAFRIHL
;
A
#
# COMPACT_ATOMS: atom_id res chain seq x y z
N MET A 1 -26.90 11.59 -52.04
CA MET A 1 -27.36 11.47 -50.64
C MET A 1 -26.96 10.10 -50.15
N ALA A 2 -25.84 10.01 -49.44
CA ALA A 2 -25.29 8.76 -48.93
C ALA A 2 -25.39 8.80 -47.41
N CYS A 3 -26.06 7.80 -46.84
CA CYS A 3 -26.15 7.58 -45.40
C CYS A 3 -24.82 7.00 -44.91
N ILE A 4 -24.30 7.55 -43.82
CA ILE A 4 -23.13 7.02 -43.10
C ILE A 4 -23.69 6.12 -42.00
N GLU A 5 -23.35 4.83 -42.07
CA GLU A 5 -23.62 3.85 -41.01
C GLU A 5 -22.54 3.96 -39.92
N ASP A 6 -22.96 4.22 -38.69
CA ASP A 6 -22.13 4.22 -37.50
C ASP A 6 -21.79 2.78 -37.08
N TYR A 7 -20.54 2.37 -37.26
CA TYR A 7 -19.97 1.17 -36.64
C TYR A 7 -19.43 1.53 -35.24
N ALA A 8 -20.18 1.18 -34.20
CA ALA A 8 -19.66 1.12 -32.83
C ALA A 8 -19.17 -0.31 -32.52
N PRO A 9 -17.94 -0.52 -32.04
CA PRO A 9 -17.48 -1.85 -31.67
C PRO A 9 -18.08 -2.26 -30.31
N LEU A 10 -18.76 -3.40 -30.30
CA LEU A 10 -19.18 -4.14 -29.10
C LEU A 10 -17.93 -4.61 -28.34
N CYS A 11 -17.57 -3.91 -27.27
CA CYS A 11 -16.69 -4.46 -26.23
C CYS A 11 -17.52 -5.29 -25.25
N GLU A 12 -17.55 -6.60 -25.45
CA GLU A 12 -17.99 -7.55 -24.44
C GLU A 12 -16.95 -7.57 -23.31
N ASN A 13 -17.28 -6.96 -22.17
CA ASN A 13 -16.47 -7.07 -20.95
C ASN A 13 -16.89 -8.32 -20.16
N PRO A 14 -15.94 -9.15 -19.67
CA PRO A 14 -16.26 -10.31 -18.86
C PRO A 14 -16.81 -9.88 -17.48
N PRO A 15 -17.62 -10.73 -16.82
CA PRO A 15 -18.25 -10.40 -15.55
C PRO A 15 -17.17 -10.31 -14.47
N THR A 16 -16.96 -9.10 -13.95
CA THR A 16 -15.93 -8.83 -12.93
C THR A 16 -16.59 -8.74 -11.55
N SER A 17 -16.99 -9.89 -11.02
CA SER A 17 -17.23 -10.05 -9.58
C SER A 17 -16.04 -10.79 -8.98
N ALA A 18 -15.05 -10.07 -8.49
CA ALA A 18 -14.01 -10.66 -7.64
C ALA A 18 -13.45 -9.60 -6.70
N GLN A 19 -13.65 -9.81 -5.40
CA GLN A 19 -12.74 -9.37 -4.35
C GLN A 19 -11.28 -9.56 -4.78
N PRO A 20 -10.30 -8.80 -4.25
CA PRO A 20 -8.90 -9.01 -4.56
C PRO A 20 -8.37 -10.26 -3.82
N GLN A 21 -8.87 -11.44 -4.19
CA GLN A 21 -8.32 -12.73 -3.79
C GLN A 21 -7.11 -13.13 -4.65
N ASN A 22 -6.54 -12.21 -5.43
CA ASN A 22 -5.57 -12.59 -6.45
C ASN A 22 -4.59 -11.46 -6.80
N LEU A 23 -3.94 -10.86 -5.79
CA LEU A 23 -2.73 -10.06 -6.06
C LEU A 23 -1.72 -10.90 -6.88
N PHE A 24 -1.65 -12.21 -6.64
CA PHE A 24 -0.86 -13.15 -7.42
C PHE A 24 -1.20 -13.14 -8.92
N SER A 25 -2.49 -13.09 -9.31
CA SER A 25 -2.89 -13.06 -10.73
C SER A 25 -2.59 -11.70 -11.38
N ILE A 26 -2.72 -10.59 -10.64
CA ILE A 26 -2.40 -9.24 -11.12
C ILE A 26 -0.89 -9.10 -11.35
N TRP A 27 -0.07 -9.61 -10.43
CA TRP A 27 1.38 -9.65 -10.58
C TRP A 27 1.81 -10.57 -11.72
N ASN A 28 1.21 -11.77 -11.85
CA ASN A 28 1.45 -12.63 -13.00
C ASN A 28 1.00 -12.01 -14.31
N GLN A 29 -0.12 -11.29 -14.37
CA GLN A 29 -0.55 -10.56 -15.58
C GLN A 29 0.41 -9.41 -15.94
N MET A 30 0.96 -8.70 -14.97
CA MET A 30 1.94 -7.65 -15.26
C MET A 30 3.27 -8.23 -15.79
N LEU A 31 3.65 -9.43 -15.34
CA LEU A 31 4.87 -10.11 -15.79
C LEU A 31 4.66 -10.92 -17.10
N SER A 32 3.46 -11.44 -17.35
CA SER A 32 3.13 -12.26 -18.52
C SER A 32 2.69 -11.47 -19.75
N LYS A 33 2.29 -10.20 -19.59
CA LYS A 33 1.99 -9.28 -20.71
C LYS A 33 3.19 -8.95 -21.60
N CYS A 34 4.40 -9.41 -21.26
CA CYS A 34 5.58 -9.33 -22.11
C CYS A 34 5.80 -10.56 -23.03
N LEU A 35 4.89 -11.53 -23.05
CA LEU A 35 4.98 -12.66 -23.98
C LEU A 35 3.87 -12.56 -25.03
N PRO A 36 4.21 -12.41 -26.33
CA PRO A 36 3.22 -12.62 -27.39
C PRO A 36 2.79 -14.08 -27.35
N ALA A 37 1.48 -14.31 -27.22
CA ALA A 37 0.85 -15.61 -27.47
C ALA A 37 0.86 -15.89 -28.98
N GLY A 38 2.04 -16.16 -29.52
CA GLY A 38 2.22 -16.76 -30.84
C GLY A 38 2.47 -18.25 -30.65
N ASN A 39 1.64 -19.08 -31.28
CA ASN A 39 1.98 -20.48 -31.49
C ASN A 39 3.27 -20.54 -32.31
N VAL A 40 4.40 -20.73 -31.63
CA VAL A 40 5.70 -20.94 -32.27
C VAL A 40 6.20 -22.32 -31.87
N GLU A 41 6.49 -23.08 -32.91
CA GLU A 41 7.05 -24.42 -32.91
C GLU A 41 8.25 -24.58 -31.97
N THR A 42 8.42 -25.83 -31.52
CA THR A 42 9.51 -26.41 -30.73
C THR A 42 10.88 -25.76 -30.96
N SER A 43 11.17 -24.70 -30.20
CA SER A 43 12.54 -24.24 -29.93
C SER A 43 12.91 -24.63 -28.50
N PRO A 44 14.19 -24.90 -28.20
CA PRO A 44 14.61 -25.21 -26.85
C PRO A 44 14.30 -24.01 -25.95
N HIS A 45 13.28 -24.14 -25.10
CA HIS A 45 13.00 -23.12 -24.11
C HIS A 45 14.22 -22.98 -23.19
N PRO A 46 14.64 -21.76 -22.86
CA PRO A 46 15.72 -21.56 -21.91
C PRO A 46 15.37 -22.26 -20.61
N THR A 47 16.24 -23.17 -20.17
CA THR A 47 16.10 -23.80 -18.85
C THR A 47 16.28 -22.72 -17.80
N ILE A 48 15.21 -22.40 -17.08
CA ILE A 48 15.29 -21.49 -15.93
C ILE A 48 16.02 -22.23 -14.81
N ILE A 49 17.31 -21.98 -14.70
CA ILE A 49 18.10 -22.46 -13.57
C ILE A 49 17.61 -21.70 -12.34
N SER A 50 17.09 -22.44 -11.36
CA SER A 50 16.70 -21.84 -10.09
C SER A 50 17.97 -21.38 -9.37
N PRO A 51 18.09 -20.09 -9.03
CA PRO A 51 19.31 -19.59 -8.40
C PRO A 51 19.53 -20.31 -7.05
N SER A 52 20.77 -20.70 -6.79
CA SER A 52 21.16 -21.30 -5.52
C SER A 52 20.94 -20.33 -4.36
N LYS A 53 20.66 -20.89 -3.18
CA LYS A 53 20.49 -20.11 -1.95
C LYS A 53 21.75 -19.29 -1.68
N PRO A 54 21.66 -17.97 -1.51
CA PRO A 54 22.80 -17.13 -1.19
C PRO A 54 23.36 -17.46 0.21
N ASP A 55 24.69 -17.53 0.34
CA ASP A 55 25.38 -17.80 1.61
C ASP A 55 25.04 -16.77 2.70
N GLY A 56 24.70 -15.54 2.29
CA GLY A 56 24.39 -14.42 3.18
C GLY A 56 23.13 -14.60 4.05
N LEU A 57 22.32 -15.64 3.83
CA LEU A 57 21.12 -15.90 4.62
C LEU A 57 21.37 -16.68 5.92
N GLN A 58 22.60 -17.19 6.13
CA GLN A 58 22.99 -17.93 7.33
C GLN A 58 22.05 -19.11 7.65
N GLY A 59 21.63 -19.85 6.61
CA GLY A 59 20.74 -21.00 6.77
C GLY A 59 19.24 -20.67 6.88
N ARG A 60 18.83 -19.41 7.05
CA ARG A 60 17.40 -19.02 7.12
C ARG A 60 16.65 -19.23 5.81
N SER A 61 15.36 -19.56 5.87
CA SER A 61 14.47 -19.56 4.70
C SER A 61 14.27 -18.12 4.18
N ALA A 62 13.69 -17.95 2.98
CA ALA A 62 13.44 -16.62 2.45
C ALA A 62 12.42 -15.86 3.30
N PHE A 63 11.41 -16.58 3.80
CA PHE A 63 10.37 -16.02 4.65
C PHE A 63 10.89 -15.72 6.07
N ASP A 64 11.68 -16.62 6.67
CA ASP A 64 12.28 -16.38 7.99
C ASP A 64 13.21 -15.18 7.98
N TYR A 65 13.88 -14.93 6.85
CA TYR A 65 14.68 -13.72 6.68
C TYR A 65 13.81 -12.45 6.74
N MET A 66 12.66 -12.43 6.06
CA MET A 66 11.73 -11.31 6.12
C MET A 66 11.15 -11.14 7.52
N LYS A 67 10.76 -12.23 8.18
CA LYS A 67 10.24 -12.19 9.56
C LYS A 67 11.30 -11.69 10.54
N GLY A 68 12.55 -12.08 10.34
CA GLY A 68 13.71 -11.70 11.16
C GLY A 68 14.27 -10.29 10.90
N LEU A 69 13.61 -9.46 10.08
CA LEU A 69 13.95 -8.05 9.86
C LEU A 69 14.15 -7.28 11.17
N GLU A 70 13.37 -7.61 12.19
CA GLU A 70 13.33 -6.84 13.43
C GLU A 70 14.53 -7.13 14.34
N ASN A 71 15.09 -8.33 14.22
CA ASN A 71 16.10 -8.85 15.16
C ASN A 71 17.50 -8.94 14.56
N HIS A 72 17.61 -9.21 13.25
CA HIS A 72 18.89 -9.54 12.62
C HIS A 72 18.99 -8.98 11.20
N TRP A 73 18.56 -7.73 11.01
CA TRP A 73 18.61 -7.10 9.70
C TRP A 73 20.04 -6.89 9.22
N ILE A 74 20.36 -7.57 8.13
CA ILE A 74 21.51 -7.30 7.30
C ILE A 74 20.94 -6.86 5.96
N THR A 75 21.53 -5.86 5.31
CA THR A 75 21.03 -5.51 3.97
C THR A 75 21.51 -6.57 2.98
N PRO A 76 20.60 -7.28 2.29
CA PRO A 76 20.97 -8.28 1.31
C PRO A 76 21.65 -7.62 0.10
N SER A 77 22.55 -8.36 -0.54
CA SER A 77 23.05 -8.01 -1.88
C SER A 77 21.88 -7.98 -2.88
N PRO A 78 22.01 -7.31 -4.04
CA PRO A 78 20.96 -7.31 -5.06
C PRO A 78 20.53 -8.72 -5.51
N SER A 79 21.48 -9.63 -5.68
CA SER A 79 21.18 -11.04 -6.02
C SER A 79 20.40 -11.75 -4.92
N THR A 80 20.79 -11.54 -3.65
CA THR A 80 20.10 -12.11 -2.49
C THR A 80 18.69 -11.54 -2.34
N HIS A 81 18.52 -10.25 -2.58
CA HIS A 81 17.22 -9.58 -2.56
C HIS A 81 16.25 -10.18 -3.59
N LEU A 82 16.70 -10.32 -4.84
CA LEU A 82 15.89 -10.93 -5.91
C LEU A 82 15.59 -12.41 -5.62
N TRP A 83 16.55 -13.14 -5.04
CA TRP A 83 16.33 -14.52 -4.62
C TRP A 83 15.25 -14.62 -3.52
N ILE A 84 15.32 -13.77 -2.50
CA ILE A 84 14.32 -13.71 -1.41
C ILE A 84 12.93 -13.43 -2.01
N LEU A 85 12.80 -12.39 -2.84
CA LEU A 85 11.52 -12.05 -3.48
C LEU A 85 11.00 -13.17 -4.36
N GLY A 86 11.87 -13.79 -5.17
CA GLY A 86 11.47 -14.90 -6.04
C GLY A 86 10.96 -16.11 -5.26
N ASN A 87 11.61 -16.49 -4.16
CA ASN A 87 11.16 -17.65 -3.38
C ASN A 87 9.88 -17.38 -2.60
N VAL A 88 9.75 -16.19 -2.02
CA VAL A 88 8.54 -15.77 -1.28
C VAL A 88 7.34 -15.62 -2.22
N LEU A 89 7.54 -15.09 -3.43
CA LEU A 89 6.45 -14.87 -4.39
C LEU A 89 6.09 -16.10 -5.21
N VAL A 90 6.99 -17.04 -5.46
CA VAL A 90 6.69 -18.25 -6.25
C VAL A 90 6.15 -19.39 -5.38
N GLY A 91 6.11 -19.20 -4.05
CA GLY A 91 5.58 -20.21 -3.14
C GLY A 91 6.44 -21.47 -3.08
N ARG A 92 7.76 -21.35 -3.29
CA ARG A 92 8.66 -22.52 -3.28
C ARG A 92 9.10 -22.95 -1.89
N ASP A 93 8.83 -22.13 -0.88
CA ASP A 93 9.18 -22.34 0.53
C ASP A 93 7.98 -22.89 1.34
N HIS A 94 7.02 -23.57 0.69
CA HIS A 94 5.76 -24.02 1.29
C HIS A 94 5.88 -25.33 2.08
N ASP A 95 6.71 -25.33 3.13
CA ASP A 95 6.53 -26.24 4.27
C ASP A 95 5.73 -25.58 5.42
N CYS A 96 5.35 -24.31 5.28
CA CYS A 96 4.70 -23.51 6.33
C CYS A 96 3.33 -22.99 5.89
N HIS A 97 2.30 -23.23 6.70
CA HIS A 97 0.96 -22.65 6.61
C HIS A 97 0.97 -21.13 6.87
N ILE A 98 1.57 -20.34 5.97
CA ILE A 98 1.63 -18.88 6.10
C ILE A 98 0.32 -18.27 5.58
N SER A 99 -0.36 -17.50 6.41
CA SER A 99 -1.58 -16.81 5.97
C SER A 99 -1.24 -15.71 4.94
N PRO A 100 -2.12 -15.43 3.95
CA PRO A 100 -1.89 -14.34 3.00
C PRO A 100 -1.68 -12.97 3.66
N SER A 101 -2.31 -12.74 4.82
CA SER A 101 -2.16 -11.50 5.60
C SER A 101 -0.76 -11.38 6.24
N GLU A 102 -0.27 -12.46 6.84
CA GLU A 102 1.08 -12.52 7.42
C GLU A 102 2.13 -12.31 6.33
N LEU A 103 1.96 -12.97 5.18
CA LEU A 103 2.83 -12.78 4.02
C LEU A 103 2.86 -11.32 3.54
N SER A 104 1.67 -10.73 3.33
CA SER A 104 1.54 -9.34 2.87
C SER A 104 2.24 -8.36 3.83
N THR A 105 2.07 -8.57 5.13
CA THR A 105 2.67 -7.73 6.17
C THR A 105 4.20 -7.80 6.15
N HIS A 106 4.77 -9.00 6.18
CA HIS A 106 6.23 -9.16 6.17
C HIS A 106 6.86 -8.71 4.85
N LEU A 107 6.23 -9.01 3.72
CA LEU A 107 6.69 -8.56 2.42
C LEU A 107 6.67 -7.03 2.33
N SER A 108 5.61 -6.37 2.81
CA SER A 108 5.51 -4.92 2.80
C SER A 108 6.58 -4.26 3.67
N ARG A 109 6.81 -4.76 4.88
CA ARG A 109 7.91 -4.30 5.77
C ARG A 109 9.28 -4.51 5.12
N TYR A 110 9.49 -5.66 4.49
CA TYR A 110 10.72 -5.94 3.76
C TYR A 110 10.96 -4.96 2.61
N ILE A 111 9.95 -4.69 1.80
CA ILE A 111 10.03 -3.71 0.71
C ILE A 111 10.32 -2.31 1.26
N ALA A 112 9.67 -1.91 2.36
CA ALA A 112 9.93 -0.65 3.04
C ALA A 112 11.40 -0.56 3.50
N ALA A 113 11.92 -1.59 4.17
CA ALA A 113 13.31 -1.64 4.62
C ALA A 113 14.34 -1.61 3.47
N MET A 114 14.01 -2.19 2.32
CA MET A 114 14.89 -2.17 1.14
C MET A 114 14.81 -0.86 0.35
N SER A 115 13.63 -0.23 0.34
CA SER A 115 13.33 0.86 -0.60
C SER A 115 13.18 2.22 0.08
N PHE A 116 13.33 2.34 1.40
CA PHE A 116 13.07 3.59 2.12
C PHE A 116 13.85 4.79 1.54
N LYS A 117 15.09 4.59 1.08
CA LYS A 117 15.88 5.67 0.44
C LYS A 117 15.22 6.17 -0.85
N MET A 118 14.70 5.26 -1.66
CA MET A 118 13.98 5.62 -2.89
C MET A 118 12.63 6.27 -2.57
N ILE A 119 11.91 5.75 -1.59
CA ILE A 119 10.64 6.31 -1.11
C ILE A 119 10.87 7.73 -0.59
N ALA A 120 11.86 7.93 0.28
CA ALA A 120 12.24 9.23 0.83
C ALA A 120 12.61 10.23 -0.28
N ARG A 121 13.41 9.82 -1.26
CA ARG A 121 13.76 10.67 -2.40
C ARG A 121 12.53 11.11 -3.20
N ARG A 122 11.58 10.21 -3.44
CA ARG A 122 10.34 10.54 -4.17
C ARG A 122 9.45 11.46 -3.33
N PHE A 123 9.25 11.12 -2.05
CA PHE A 123 8.41 11.88 -1.13
C PHE A 123 8.95 13.30 -0.89
N ASN A 124 10.28 13.45 -0.79
CA ASN A 124 10.95 14.73 -0.59
C ASN A 124 11.30 15.45 -1.89
N ASN A 125 10.81 15.00 -3.06
CA ASN A 125 11.05 15.67 -4.33
C ASN A 125 10.50 17.10 -4.27
N ALA A 126 11.38 18.08 -4.44
CA ALA A 126 11.07 19.50 -4.25
C ALA A 126 10.06 20.04 -5.28
N ASP A 127 10.11 19.55 -6.52
CA ASP A 127 9.31 20.07 -7.62
C ASP A 127 7.94 19.40 -7.73
N LEU A 128 7.84 18.14 -7.28
CA LEU A 128 6.63 17.35 -7.33
C LEU A 128 5.99 17.27 -5.95
N SER A 129 6.39 16.29 -5.14
CA SER A 129 5.67 15.93 -3.91
C SER A 129 5.64 17.03 -2.85
N ARG A 130 6.76 17.74 -2.63
CA ARG A 130 6.84 18.75 -1.56
C ARG A 130 5.87 19.91 -1.76
N ARG A 131 5.78 20.45 -2.98
CA ARG A 131 4.87 21.56 -3.29
C ARG A 131 3.41 21.19 -3.04
N TYR A 132 2.98 19.99 -3.44
CA TYR A 132 1.61 19.54 -3.16
C TYR A 132 1.33 19.40 -1.67
N ILE A 133 2.28 18.85 -0.90
CA ILE A 133 2.14 18.74 0.56
C ILE A 133 2.07 20.14 1.20
N GLU A 134 2.92 21.07 0.78
CA GLU A 134 2.91 22.45 1.27
C GLU A 134 1.60 23.18 0.92
N CYS A 135 1.07 23.01 -0.29
CA CYS A 135 -0.22 23.55 -0.67
C CYS A 135 -1.36 22.97 0.17
N LEU A 136 -1.37 21.64 0.40
CA LEU A 136 -2.36 21.00 1.26
C LEU A 136 -2.34 21.59 2.68
N LYS A 137 -1.16 21.84 3.24
CA LYS A 137 -1.01 22.48 4.57
C LYS A 137 -1.52 23.93 4.63
N GLN A 138 -1.63 24.60 3.50
CA GLN A 138 -2.10 25.99 3.42
C GLN A 138 -3.63 26.10 3.31
N VAL A 139 -4.33 24.99 3.05
CA VAL A 139 -5.79 24.97 2.96
C VAL A 139 -6.37 25.23 4.35
N LYS A 140 -7.04 26.37 4.52
CA LYS A 140 -7.71 26.76 5.79
C LYS A 140 -9.21 26.52 5.76
N GLU A 141 -9.80 26.68 4.59
CA GLU A 141 -11.24 26.51 4.36
C GLU A 141 -11.44 25.19 3.62
N ILE A 142 -12.03 24.22 4.31
CA ILE A 142 -12.30 22.90 3.74
C ILE A 142 -13.71 22.95 3.16
N PRO A 143 -13.89 22.70 1.86
CA PRO A 143 -15.21 22.74 1.24
C PRO A 143 -16.15 21.74 1.90
N ILE A 144 -17.28 22.26 2.36
CA ILE A 144 -18.41 21.49 2.88
C ILE A 144 -19.25 21.04 1.68
N MET A 145 -19.48 19.73 1.54
CA MET A 145 -20.20 19.19 0.39
C MET A 145 -21.70 19.29 0.63
N SER A 146 -22.28 20.42 0.20
CA SER A 146 -23.72 20.64 0.21
C SER A 146 -24.41 19.72 -0.80
N GLN A 147 -24.77 18.51 -0.34
CA GLN A 147 -25.59 17.46 -0.97
C GLN A 147 -25.10 16.86 -2.30
N PRO A 148 -25.16 15.52 -2.43
CA PRO A 148 -24.92 14.88 -3.70
C PRO A 148 -26.04 15.20 -4.70
N GLY A 149 -25.67 15.83 -5.82
CA GLY A 149 -26.53 15.95 -6.99
C GLY A 149 -27.10 14.58 -7.39
N LYS A 150 -28.40 14.56 -7.71
CA LYS A 150 -29.22 13.36 -7.93
C LYS A 150 -28.80 12.43 -9.10
N ASP A 151 -27.71 12.72 -9.81
CA ASP A 151 -27.24 11.93 -10.97
C ASP A 151 -26.26 10.80 -10.60
N ARG A 152 -26.63 9.94 -9.65
CA ARG A 152 -25.77 8.84 -9.15
C ARG A 152 -25.80 7.54 -9.97
N SER A 153 -26.53 7.45 -11.09
CA SER A 153 -26.75 6.15 -11.76
C SER A 153 -25.57 5.63 -12.59
N VAL A 154 -24.58 6.47 -12.95
CA VAL A 154 -23.53 6.09 -13.93
C VAL A 154 -22.21 5.61 -13.27
N HIS A 155 -22.05 5.71 -11.95
CA HIS A 155 -20.74 5.51 -11.26
C HIS A 155 -20.64 4.31 -10.30
N TYR A 156 -21.61 3.39 -10.31
CA TYR A 156 -21.76 2.35 -9.27
C TYR A 156 -20.51 1.46 -9.05
N HIS A 157 -19.84 0.99 -10.09
CA HIS A 157 -18.71 0.05 -9.92
C HIS A 157 -17.42 0.67 -9.37
N ARG A 158 -17.12 1.93 -9.73
CA ARG A 158 -15.94 2.61 -9.18
C ARG A 158 -16.14 2.96 -7.71
N SER A 159 -17.40 3.18 -7.30
CA SER A 159 -17.75 3.49 -5.91
C SER A 159 -17.42 2.36 -4.94
N GLN A 160 -17.59 1.09 -5.32
CA GLN A 160 -17.43 -0.01 -4.36
C GLN A 160 -15.96 -0.24 -3.96
N ILE A 161 -15.02 -0.17 -4.90
CA ILE A 161 -13.58 -0.29 -4.61
C ILE A 161 -13.14 0.86 -3.70
N GLU A 162 -13.59 2.07 -4.00
CA GLU A 162 -13.25 3.28 -3.25
C GLU A 162 -13.84 3.25 -1.84
N THR A 163 -15.12 2.92 -1.69
CA THR A 163 -15.78 2.75 -0.39
C THR A 163 -15.15 1.62 0.43
N ASN A 164 -14.77 0.51 -0.21
CA ASN A 164 -14.06 -0.57 0.49
C ASN A 164 -12.66 -0.13 0.94
N SER A 165 -12.00 0.75 0.19
CA SER A 165 -10.72 1.31 0.60
C SER A 165 -10.87 2.24 1.81
N ASP A 166 -11.91 3.07 1.83
CA ASP A 166 -12.27 3.89 2.99
C ASP A 166 -12.62 3.01 4.22
N ARG A 167 -13.33 1.90 4.00
CA ARG A 167 -13.67 0.95 5.07
C ARG A 167 -12.43 0.34 5.69
N LEU A 168 -11.52 -0.18 4.86
CA LEU A 168 -10.26 -0.77 5.34
C LEU A 168 -9.38 0.27 6.03
N PHE A 169 -9.41 1.53 5.62
CA PHE A 169 -8.74 2.60 6.35
C PHE A 169 -9.30 2.76 7.77
N LEU A 170 -10.63 2.78 7.91
CA LEU A 170 -11.29 2.89 9.21
C LEU A 170 -11.04 1.66 10.10
N GLU A 171 -11.19 0.45 9.54
CA GLU A 171 -11.03 -0.82 10.26
C GLU A 171 -9.58 -1.07 10.66
N ASP A 172 -8.63 -0.93 9.73
CA ASP A 172 -7.25 -1.37 9.97
C ASP A 172 -6.36 -0.28 10.59
N PHE A 173 -6.62 1.00 10.30
CA PHE A 173 -5.74 2.09 10.74
C PHE A 173 -6.37 2.94 11.83
N VAL A 174 -7.60 3.44 11.63
CA VAL A 174 -8.26 4.29 12.64
C VAL A 174 -8.54 3.49 13.91
N THR A 175 -9.06 2.27 13.79
CA THR A 175 -9.30 1.42 14.97
C THR A 175 -8.00 1.04 15.69
N LEU A 176 -6.92 0.78 14.94
CA LEU A 176 -5.60 0.49 15.52
C LEU A 176 -5.06 1.69 16.32
N SER A 177 -5.25 2.91 15.82
CA SER A 177 -4.82 4.13 16.52
C SER A 177 -5.56 4.41 17.84
N ASN A 178 -6.73 3.81 18.02
CA ASN A 178 -7.45 3.88 19.29
C ASN A 178 -6.80 3.00 20.37
N ILE A 179 -6.03 1.98 19.96
CA ILE A 179 -5.27 1.10 20.85
C ILE A 179 -3.86 1.66 21.05
N ASP A 180 -3.23 2.15 19.98
CA ASP A 180 -1.91 2.78 20.00
C ASP A 180 -2.03 4.30 19.80
N HIS A 181 -2.18 5.01 20.92
CA HIS A 181 -2.33 6.47 20.96
C HIS A 181 -1.11 7.25 20.41
N ASP A 182 0.03 6.60 20.18
CA ASP A 182 1.18 7.27 19.57
C ASP A 182 1.05 7.41 18.03
N LEU A 183 0.18 6.60 17.40
CA LEU A 183 -0.02 6.58 15.95
C LEU A 183 -0.68 7.86 15.41
N ILE A 184 -1.74 8.33 16.09
CA ILE A 184 -2.51 9.53 15.73
C ILE A 184 -2.69 10.39 16.99
N ARG A 185 -2.33 11.67 16.90
CA ARG A 185 -2.55 12.66 17.97
C ARG A 185 -3.68 13.64 17.63
N THR A 186 -4.03 13.78 16.36
CA THR A 186 -5.12 14.63 15.91
C THR A 186 -6.42 14.17 16.54
N HIS A 187 -7.19 15.12 17.07
CA HIS A 187 -8.51 14.84 17.60
C HIS A 187 -9.50 14.58 16.45
N ILE A 188 -9.95 13.34 16.32
CA ILE A 188 -10.82 12.86 15.23
C ILE A 188 -12.09 12.14 15.75
N PRO A 189 -12.88 12.76 16.64
CA PRO A 189 -13.98 12.09 17.33
C PRO A 189 -15.07 11.56 16.38
N ASN A 190 -15.43 12.28 15.31
CA ASN A 190 -16.49 11.86 14.40
C ASN A 190 -16.01 10.70 13.49
N ILE A 191 -14.77 10.74 13.01
CA ILE A 191 -14.17 9.63 12.25
C ILE A 191 -14.02 8.38 13.15
N LEU A 192 -13.61 8.54 14.41
CA LEU A 192 -13.55 7.43 15.37
C LEU A 192 -14.94 6.86 15.65
N GLN A 193 -15.94 7.71 15.82
CA GLN A 193 -17.33 7.27 15.98
C GLN A 193 -17.81 6.49 14.75
N LEU A 194 -17.47 6.96 13.55
CA LEU A 194 -17.79 6.27 12.29
C LEU A 194 -17.08 4.91 12.21
N ALA A 195 -15.79 4.83 12.56
CA ALA A 195 -15.04 3.57 12.60
C ALA A 195 -15.67 2.55 13.55
N ASN A 196 -16.03 2.99 14.76
CA ASN A 196 -16.65 2.13 15.78
C ASN A 196 -18.07 1.68 15.42
N ASN A 197 -18.78 2.46 14.59
CA ASN A 197 -20.16 2.20 14.16
C ASN A 197 -20.25 1.90 12.66
N LEU A 198 -19.19 1.31 12.09
CA LEU A 198 -19.16 0.95 10.68
C LEU A 198 -20.37 0.06 10.34
N PRO A 199 -21.20 0.45 9.36
CA PRO A 199 -22.35 -0.34 9.00
C PRO A 199 -21.88 -1.64 8.32
N SER A 200 -22.74 -2.67 8.33
CA SER A 200 -22.50 -3.94 7.64
C SER A 200 -22.10 -3.74 6.18
N ASN A 201 -21.39 -4.72 5.58
CA ASN A 201 -20.87 -4.61 4.21
C ASN A 201 -21.92 -4.28 3.13
N ASP A 202 -23.19 -4.59 3.39
CA ASP A 202 -24.30 -4.34 2.46
C ASP A 202 -24.87 -2.92 2.54
N LYS A 203 -24.35 -2.08 3.44
CA LYS A 203 -24.80 -0.71 3.63
C LYS A 203 -23.70 0.28 3.26
N ASP A 204 -24.08 1.24 2.44
CA ASP A 204 -23.23 2.36 2.07
C ASP A 204 -22.95 3.26 3.28
N PHE A 205 -21.75 3.83 3.31
CA PHE A 205 -21.37 4.91 4.21
C PHE A 205 -20.47 5.89 3.45
N GLU A 206 -20.29 7.09 4.01
CA GLU A 206 -19.41 8.10 3.44
C GLU A 206 -18.44 8.57 4.52
N LEU A 207 -17.13 8.43 4.28
CA LEU A 207 -16.09 8.88 5.20
C LEU A 207 -15.89 10.40 5.17
N TYR A 208 -16.24 11.06 4.06
CA TYR A 208 -16.09 12.51 3.90
C TYR A 208 -17.47 13.18 3.87
N THR A 209 -17.90 13.69 5.02
CA THR A 209 -19.15 14.41 5.23
C THR A 209 -18.86 15.81 5.77
N ASP A 210 -19.91 16.60 5.99
CA ASP A 210 -19.78 17.94 6.59
C ASP A 210 -19.16 17.86 8.00
N GLU A 211 -19.46 16.80 8.74
CA GLU A 211 -18.94 16.56 10.09
C GLU A 211 -17.51 16.03 10.12
N THR A 212 -17.10 15.23 9.12
CA THR A 212 -15.80 14.55 9.11
C THR A 212 -14.76 15.19 8.20
N SER A 213 -15.15 16.09 7.29
CA SER A 213 -14.26 16.71 6.30
C SER A 213 -13.02 17.39 6.90
N THR A 214 -13.22 18.13 7.99
CA THR A 214 -12.13 18.82 8.71
C THR A 214 -11.23 17.84 9.44
N GLU A 215 -11.81 16.84 10.11
CA GLU A 215 -11.05 15.77 10.76
C GLU A 215 -10.22 14.98 9.74
N PHE A 216 -10.81 14.68 8.58
CA PHE A 216 -10.17 13.95 7.51
C PHE A 216 -8.94 14.70 6.97
N HIS A 217 -9.08 16.00 6.71
CA HIS A 217 -7.97 16.82 6.24
C HIS A 217 -6.82 16.86 7.26
N ASN A 218 -7.12 17.13 8.53
CA ASN A 218 -6.11 17.19 9.58
C ASN A 218 -5.42 15.83 9.78
N LEU A 219 -6.19 14.75 9.71
CA LEU A 219 -5.67 13.39 9.79
C LEU A 219 -4.75 13.06 8.62
N LEU A 220 -5.13 13.42 7.39
CA LEU A 220 -4.29 13.26 6.21
C LEU A 220 -2.96 14.00 6.36
N LEU A 221 -3.00 15.26 6.85
CA LEU A 221 -1.79 16.04 7.11
C LEU A 221 -0.90 15.39 8.18
N GLU A 222 -1.48 14.91 9.28
CA GLU A 222 -0.70 14.21 10.31
C GLU A 222 -0.05 12.93 9.75
N ILE A 223 -0.79 12.10 9.01
CA ILE A 223 -0.23 10.87 8.42
C ILE A 223 0.95 11.20 7.49
N LEU A 224 0.81 12.22 6.65
CA LEU A 224 1.89 12.68 5.76
C LEU A 224 3.13 13.14 6.54
N ASP A 225 2.94 13.91 7.61
CA ASP A 225 4.04 14.42 8.44
C ASP A 225 4.72 13.30 9.24
N ARG A 226 3.96 12.37 9.81
CA ARG A 226 4.48 11.19 10.50
C ARG A 226 5.26 10.29 9.55
N PHE A 227 4.72 10.04 8.35
CA PHE A 227 5.40 9.27 7.32
C PHE A 227 6.73 9.90 6.93
N LYS A 228 6.74 11.22 6.70
CA LYS A 228 7.97 11.99 6.43
C LYS A 228 8.99 11.87 7.56
N SER A 229 8.57 12.12 8.80
CA SER A 229 9.45 12.05 9.97
C SER A 229 10.07 10.66 10.14
N THR A 230 9.29 9.61 9.87
CA THR A 230 9.75 8.22 9.92
C THR A 230 10.79 7.95 8.83
N LEU A 231 10.56 8.44 7.60
CA LEU A 231 11.53 8.35 6.50
C LEU A 231 12.82 9.11 6.83
N ASP A 232 12.72 10.33 7.35
CA ASP A 232 13.88 11.14 7.70
C ASP A 232 14.71 10.48 8.82
N THR A 233 14.05 9.83 9.79
CA THR A 233 14.71 9.05 10.84
C THR A 233 15.46 7.86 10.27
N LEU A 234 14.87 7.12 9.32
CA LEU A 234 15.55 6.01 8.65
C LEU A 234 16.67 6.46 7.71
N MET A 235 16.55 7.63 7.09
CA MET A 235 17.61 8.23 6.27
C MET A 235 18.83 8.62 7.10
N ALA A 236 18.61 9.05 8.35
CA ALA A 236 19.67 9.34 9.32
C ALA A 236 20.23 8.09 10.01
N PHE A 237 19.68 6.90 9.74
CA PHE A 237 20.12 5.66 10.36
C PHE A 237 21.52 5.25 9.88
N ASP A 238 22.48 5.28 10.80
CA ASP A 238 23.85 4.83 10.58
C ASP A 238 24.01 3.35 11.02
N ARG A 239 24.40 2.50 10.08
CA ARG A 239 24.60 1.07 10.31
C ARG A 239 25.84 0.77 11.16
N ASP A 240 26.89 1.56 11.02
CA ASP A 240 28.15 1.35 11.75
C ASP A 240 28.00 1.77 13.22
N LYS A 241 27.08 2.70 13.48
CA LYS A 241 26.61 3.00 14.84
C LYS A 241 25.69 1.89 15.37
N ALA A 242 24.76 1.40 14.54
CA ALA A 242 23.82 0.38 14.96
C ALA A 242 24.45 -0.96 15.36
N ALA A 243 25.57 -1.34 14.74
CA ALA A 243 26.32 -2.55 15.11
C ALA A 243 26.92 -2.48 16.55
N ARG A 244 27.02 -1.28 17.13
CA ARG A 244 27.60 -1.05 18.47
C ARG A 244 26.56 -0.83 19.56
N GLU A 245 25.31 -0.52 19.20
CA GLU A 245 24.25 -0.12 20.13
C GLU A 245 22.99 -0.96 19.87
N SER A 246 22.59 -1.83 20.81
CA SER A 246 21.42 -2.72 20.64
C SER A 246 20.13 -1.95 20.36
N ASP A 247 19.98 -0.76 20.93
CA ASP A 247 18.78 0.07 20.80
C ASP A 247 18.57 0.57 19.37
N CYS A 248 19.64 0.69 18.57
CA CYS A 248 19.54 1.11 17.19
C CYS A 248 18.72 0.14 16.33
N HIS A 249 18.80 -1.18 16.57
CA HIS A 249 18.01 -2.17 15.84
C HIS A 249 16.51 -2.01 16.13
N HIS A 250 16.15 -1.75 17.38
CA HIS A 250 14.77 -1.46 17.76
C HIS A 250 14.26 -0.18 17.09
N VAL A 251 15.08 0.88 17.02
CA VAL A 251 14.72 2.12 16.31
C VAL A 251 14.49 1.85 14.81
N PHE A 252 15.37 1.10 14.16
CA PHE A 252 15.20 0.75 12.75
C PHE A 252 13.90 -0.05 12.52
N SER A 253 13.69 -1.10 13.31
CA SER A 253 12.50 -1.95 13.23
C SER A 253 11.22 -1.16 13.43
N LYS A 254 11.16 -0.35 14.49
CA LYS A 254 10.03 0.54 14.77
C LYS A 254 9.73 1.49 13.61
N ASN A 255 10.76 2.10 13.02
CA ASN A 255 10.54 3.00 11.90
C ASN A 255 10.13 2.28 10.61
N VAL A 256 10.64 1.07 10.34
CA VAL A 256 10.16 0.25 9.20
C VAL A 256 8.70 -0.13 9.39
N HIS A 257 8.33 -0.54 10.60
CA HIS A 257 6.93 -0.79 10.97
C HIS A 257 6.07 0.45 10.73
N ASN A 258 6.50 1.63 11.20
CA ASN A 258 5.78 2.88 11.00
C ASN A 258 5.66 3.27 9.51
N ILE A 259 6.69 3.09 8.68
CA ILE A 259 6.59 3.29 7.23
C ILE A 259 5.52 2.38 6.64
N HIS A 260 5.49 1.12 7.05
CA HIS A 260 4.48 0.17 6.58
C HIS A 260 3.08 0.63 6.98
N VAL A 261 2.85 0.98 8.25
CA VAL A 261 1.54 1.39 8.78
C VAL A 261 1.06 2.68 8.11
N TYR A 262 1.87 3.75 8.12
CA TYR A 262 1.49 5.02 7.50
C TYR A 262 1.42 4.94 5.97
N GLY A 263 2.31 4.16 5.34
CA GLY A 263 2.26 3.91 3.90
C GLY A 263 1.00 3.14 3.49
N TYR A 264 0.57 2.17 4.32
CA TYR A 264 -0.69 1.46 4.15
C TYR A 264 -1.88 2.40 4.29
N ALA A 265 -1.90 3.24 5.33
CA ALA A 265 -2.94 4.24 5.53
C ALA A 265 -3.07 5.19 4.33
N LEU A 266 -1.95 5.76 3.86
CA LEU A 266 -1.92 6.62 2.67
C LEU A 266 -2.40 5.88 1.41
N LEU A 267 -2.02 4.61 1.23
CA LEU A 267 -2.49 3.81 0.11
C LEU A 267 -4.01 3.62 0.14
N ARG A 268 -4.59 3.38 1.32
CA ARG A 268 -6.04 3.24 1.49
C ARG A 268 -6.76 4.55 1.25
N LEU A 269 -6.25 5.66 1.80
CA LEU A 269 -6.78 7.00 1.55
C LEU A 269 -6.76 7.36 0.06
N CYS A 270 -5.62 7.23 -0.62
CA CYS A 270 -5.48 7.58 -2.04
C CYS A 270 -6.40 6.78 -2.97
N ARG A 271 -6.83 5.58 -2.54
CA ARG A 271 -7.78 4.73 -3.26
C ARG A 271 -9.22 4.91 -2.78
N GLY A 272 -9.41 5.69 -1.72
CA GLY A 272 -10.66 5.96 -1.05
C GLY A 272 -11.52 7.00 -1.77
N ARG A 273 -12.84 6.94 -1.52
CA ARG A 273 -13.78 7.91 -2.07
C ARG A 273 -13.61 9.26 -1.38
N ALA A 274 -13.34 9.25 -0.08
CA ALA A 274 -13.11 10.45 0.72
C ALA A 274 -11.99 11.32 0.14
N PHE A 275 -10.85 10.72 -0.21
CA PHE A 275 -9.72 11.45 -0.77
C PHE A 275 -10.04 12.08 -2.13
N ARG A 276 -10.80 11.38 -2.99
CA ARG A 276 -11.25 11.94 -4.28
C ARG A 276 -12.18 13.14 -4.09
N ILE A 277 -13.04 13.12 -3.07
CA ILE A 277 -13.96 14.22 -2.78
C ILE A 277 -13.19 15.40 -2.17
N HIS A 278 -12.14 15.11 -1.40
CA HIS A 278 -11.31 16.12 -0.74
C HIS A 278 -10.44 16.95 -1.71
N LEU A 279 -9.94 16.32 -2.78
CA LEU A 279 -9.12 16.98 -3.81
C LEU A 279 -9.99 17.71 -4.85
#